data_AF-A0A166D1P8-F1
#
_entry.id   AF-A0A166D1P8-F1
#
_cell.length_a   1.000
_cell.length_b   1.000
_cell.length_c   1.000
_cell.angle_alpha   90.00
_cell.angle_beta   90.00
_cell.angle_gamma   90.00
#
_symmetry.space_group_name_H-M   'P 1'
#
loop_
_entity.id
_entity.type
_entity.pdbx_description
1 polymer ?
#
loop_
_entity_poly.entity_id
_entity_poly.type
_entity_poly.pdbx_seq_one_letter_code
_entity_poly.pdbx_strand_id
1 'polypeptide(L)'
;MCLIQLQRIKVKIVSGDLVIIILNTIKIPKPNRILRKRIKVDGTPLQSNVASWSFYLPSLQIKLLHSFDGFCHCISKGAPSRSQILEADHPFKSERYTLGDWRQIYKKEVSLRTAENYVSADRLYKAGIGPKVIDIVYVRNFDAYYNPRPACGLVIENLYQYPRKTPTTEKQLHDAGVFPDYINSCIRQQIHGYVSDLNSVLGVMPRDADSQVNAIDLEFQNVINSGIPS
;
A
#
# COMPACT_ATOMS: atom_id res chain seq x y z
N MET A 1 -1.26 -11.47 27.21
CA MET A 1 -0.68 -10.58 26.19
C MET A 1 -0.06 -11.44 25.11
N CYS A 2 -0.62 -11.43 23.90
CA CYS A 2 0.04 -12.06 22.75
C CYS A 2 0.93 -10.99 22.12
N LEU A 3 2.25 -11.15 22.25
CA LEU A 3 3.23 -10.24 21.64
C LEU A 3 3.30 -10.59 20.16
N ILE A 4 2.88 -9.68 19.29
CA ILE A 4 3.13 -9.80 17.86
C ILE A 4 4.65 -9.80 17.68
N GLN A 5 5.23 -10.94 17.29
CA GLN A 5 6.67 -11.05 17.05
C GLN A 5 6.98 -10.51 15.67
N LEU A 6 7.46 -9.28 15.63
CA LEU A 6 7.92 -8.64 14.40
C LEU A 6 9.35 -9.09 14.10
N GLN A 7 9.52 -9.94 13.10
CA GLN A 7 10.85 -10.19 12.56
C GLN A 7 11.28 -8.98 11.73
N ARG A 8 12.50 -8.49 11.93
CA ARG A 8 13.07 -7.34 11.23
C ARG A 8 14.31 -7.78 10.47
N ILE A 9 14.35 -7.49 9.18
CA ILE A 9 15.51 -7.74 8.32
C ILE A 9 16.00 -6.41 7.80
N LYS A 10 17.28 -6.11 8.05
CA LYS A 10 17.92 -4.89 7.57
C LYS A 10 18.56 -5.17 6.21
N VAL A 11 18.24 -4.34 5.23
CA VAL A 11 18.74 -4.42 3.85
C VAL A 11 19.37 -3.08 3.48
N LYS A 12 20.43 -3.11 2.68
CA LYS A 12 21.03 -1.89 2.14
C LYS A 12 20.39 -1.56 0.82
N ILE A 13 19.89 -0.34 0.68
CA ILE A 13 19.39 0.22 -0.58
C ILE A 13 20.24 1.45 -0.95
N VAL A 14 20.10 1.91 -2.20
CA VAL A 14 20.87 3.06 -2.72
C VAL A 14 20.73 4.32 -1.85
N SER A 15 19.57 4.52 -1.22
CA SER A 15 19.28 5.67 -0.37
C SER A 15 19.57 5.48 1.12
N GLY A 16 20.16 4.34 1.53
CA GLY A 16 20.50 4.06 2.92
C GLY A 16 20.09 2.66 3.39
N ASP A 17 19.86 2.51 4.68
CA ASP A 17 19.36 1.26 5.24
C ASP A 17 17.83 1.24 5.18
N LEU A 18 17.28 0.13 4.70
CA LEU A 18 15.86 -0.18 4.73
C LEU A 18 15.63 -1.36 5.68
N VAL A 19 14.64 -1.27 6.55
CA VAL A 19 14.19 -2.43 7.33
C VAL A 19 12.90 -2.97 6.72
N ILE A 20 12.87 -4.29 6.53
CA ILE A 20 11.69 -5.04 6.17
C ILE A 20 11.18 -5.76 7.41
N ILE A 21 9.97 -5.40 7.82
CA ILE A 21 9.22 -6.09 8.88
C ILE A 21 8.46 -7.26 8.26
N ILE A 22 8.59 -8.44 8.84
CA ILE A 22 7.83 -9.62 8.44
C ILE A 22 6.77 -9.93 9.49
N LEU A 23 5.54 -10.02 9.03
CA LEU A 23 4.39 -10.55 9.75
C LEU A 23 4.11 -11.96 9.27
N ASN A 24 3.82 -12.87 10.21
CA ASN A 24 3.55 -14.25 9.83
C ASN A 24 2.17 -14.37 9.22
N THR A 25 1.14 -13.88 9.89
CA THR A 25 -0.25 -14.04 9.45
C THR A 25 -1.07 -12.78 9.67
N ILE A 26 -1.82 -12.38 8.64
CA ILE A 26 -2.93 -11.44 8.77
C ILE A 26 -4.19 -12.10 8.23
N LYS A 27 -5.30 -12.00 8.98
CA LYS A 27 -6.61 -12.47 8.57
C LYS A 27 -7.62 -11.34 8.47
N ILE A 28 -8.15 -11.12 7.27
CA ILE A 28 -9.26 -10.19 7.03
C ILE A 28 -10.55 -11.00 6.85
N PRO A 29 -11.44 -11.01 7.86
CA PRO A 29 -12.71 -11.70 7.73
C PRO A 29 -13.61 -11.03 6.70
N LYS A 30 -14.57 -11.79 6.15
CA LYS A 30 -15.60 -11.22 5.28
C LYS A 30 -16.35 -10.12 6.04
N PRO A 31 -16.59 -8.95 5.44
CA PRO A 31 -17.31 -7.88 6.11
C PRO A 31 -18.67 -8.38 6.60
N ASN A 32 -18.90 -8.28 7.91
CA ASN A 32 -20.20 -8.56 8.53
C ASN A 32 -20.61 -7.31 9.32
N ARG A 33 -21.88 -6.92 9.22
CA ARG A 33 -22.48 -5.78 9.93
C ARG A 33 -22.19 -5.78 11.44
N ILE A 34 -21.94 -6.94 12.03
CA ILE A 34 -21.72 -7.13 13.48
C ILE A 34 -20.22 -7.03 13.86
N LEU A 35 -19.31 -7.46 12.98
CA LEU A 35 -17.86 -7.47 13.25
C LEU A 35 -17.27 -6.10 12.88
N ARG A 36 -17.24 -5.20 13.87
CA ARG A 36 -16.50 -3.93 13.81
C ARG A 36 -15.07 -4.19 13.36
N LYS A 37 -14.67 -3.66 12.19
CA LYS A 37 -13.32 -3.19 11.77
C LYS A 37 -12.11 -3.85 12.47
N ARG A 38 -12.13 -5.18 12.64
CA ARG A 38 -11.07 -5.89 13.37
C ARG A 38 -10.46 -6.93 12.45
N ILE A 39 -9.15 -6.79 12.26
CA ILE A 39 -8.30 -7.71 11.50
C ILE A 39 -7.46 -8.47 12.51
N LYS A 40 -7.25 -9.77 12.32
CA LYS A 40 -6.33 -10.53 13.18
C LYS A 40 -4.93 -10.44 12.61
N VAL A 41 -3.95 -10.07 13.43
CA VAL A 41 -2.52 -10.08 13.10
C VAL A 41 -1.84 -11.02 14.09
N ASP A 42 -1.27 -12.11 13.59
CA ASP A 42 -0.69 -13.19 14.39
C ASP A 42 -1.62 -13.63 15.53
N GLY A 43 -2.90 -13.86 15.18
CA GLY A 43 -3.96 -14.24 16.12
C GLY A 43 -4.55 -13.09 16.95
N THR A 44 -3.90 -11.93 17.01
CA THR A 44 -4.32 -10.77 17.82
C THR A 44 -5.30 -9.88 17.06
N PRO A 45 -6.53 -9.63 17.59
CA PRO A 45 -7.48 -8.74 16.94
C PRO A 45 -7.08 -7.27 17.11
N LEU A 46 -6.85 -6.57 16.01
CA LEU A 46 -6.50 -5.15 15.96
C LEU A 46 -7.56 -4.34 15.23
N GLN A 47 -7.75 -3.09 15.64
CA GLN A 47 -8.58 -2.13 14.91
C GLN A 47 -7.93 -1.81 13.55
N SER A 48 -8.76 -1.70 12.52
CA SER A 48 -8.30 -1.36 11.17
C SER A 48 -9.19 -0.32 10.49
N ASN A 49 -8.57 0.49 9.65
CA ASN A 49 -9.27 1.36 8.70
C ASN A 49 -9.14 0.74 7.32
N VAL A 50 -10.18 0.07 6.87
CA VAL A 50 -10.21 -0.59 5.55
C VAL A 50 -10.69 0.39 4.49
N ALA A 51 -9.90 0.60 3.46
CA ALA A 51 -10.23 1.38 2.27
C ALA A 51 -10.23 0.45 1.03
N SER A 52 -10.53 1.00 -0.15
CA SER A 52 -10.71 0.20 -1.36
C SER A 52 -9.47 -0.56 -1.82
N TRP A 53 -8.28 0.00 -1.61
CA TRP A 53 -7.00 -0.53 -2.13
C TRP A 53 -6.03 -0.97 -1.05
N SER A 54 -6.27 -0.53 0.18
CA SER A 54 -5.37 -0.75 1.31
C SER A 54 -6.14 -0.66 2.60
N PHE A 55 -5.54 -1.14 3.67
CA PHE A 55 -6.03 -0.96 5.02
C PHE A 55 -4.90 -0.49 5.92
N TYR A 56 -5.27 0.32 6.91
CA TYR A 56 -4.35 0.87 7.90
C TYR A 56 -4.62 0.24 9.26
N LEU A 57 -3.56 -0.15 9.96
CA LEU A 57 -3.55 -0.68 11.32
C LEU A 57 -2.92 0.36 12.24
N PRO A 58 -3.70 1.28 12.84
CA PRO A 58 -3.16 2.45 13.52
C PRO A 58 -2.22 2.13 14.68
N SER A 59 -2.52 1.08 15.45
CA SER A 59 -1.70 0.66 16.59
C SER A 59 -0.32 0.14 16.19
N LEU A 60 -0.13 -0.25 14.93
CA LEU A 60 1.15 -0.70 14.39
C LEU A 60 1.73 0.28 13.36
N GLN A 61 1.04 1.38 13.05
CA GLN A 61 1.44 2.32 11.99
C GLN A 61 1.63 1.66 10.61
N ILE A 62 0.96 0.52 10.38
CA ILE A 62 1.10 -0.27 9.16
C ILE A 62 -0.02 0.04 8.17
N LYS A 63 0.33 0.40 6.94
CA LYS A 63 -0.58 0.50 5.81
C LYS A 63 -0.25 -0.60 4.80
N LEU A 64 -1.17 -1.54 4.60
CA LEU A 64 -1.00 -2.71 3.72
C LEU A 64 -1.92 -2.61 2.51
N LEU A 65 -1.39 -2.99 1.35
CA LEU A 65 -2.16 -3.14 0.13
C LEU A 65 -3.04 -4.39 0.20
N HIS A 66 -4.21 -4.32 -0.44
CA HIS A 66 -4.97 -5.53 -0.76
C HIS A 66 -4.27 -6.29 -1.89
N SER A 67 -4.19 -7.62 -1.74
CA SER A 67 -3.45 -8.51 -2.64
C SER A 67 -4.33 -9.66 -3.13
N PHE A 68 -4.23 -10.00 -4.40
CA PHE A 68 -4.77 -11.22 -4.99
C PHE A 68 -3.64 -11.91 -5.75
N ASP A 69 -3.21 -13.08 -5.29
CA ASP A 69 -2.09 -13.83 -5.85
C ASP A 69 -0.78 -13.03 -5.96
N GLY A 70 -0.52 -12.15 -5.00
CA GLY A 70 0.69 -11.30 -5.00
C GLY A 70 0.55 -10.06 -5.88
N PHE A 71 -0.60 -9.83 -6.50
CA PHE A 71 -0.88 -8.65 -7.32
C PHE A 71 -1.84 -7.69 -6.62
N CYS A 72 -1.77 -6.40 -6.96
CA CYS A 72 -2.66 -5.39 -6.42
C CYS A 72 -4.14 -5.75 -6.64
N HIS A 73 -4.95 -5.50 -5.63
CA HIS A 73 -6.38 -5.78 -5.64
C HIS A 73 -7.21 -4.61 -5.10
N CYS A 74 -8.43 -4.47 -5.61
CA CYS A 74 -9.39 -3.47 -5.16
C CYS A 74 -10.67 -4.14 -4.68
N ILE A 75 -11.09 -3.82 -3.46
CA ILE A 75 -12.32 -4.36 -2.85
C ILE A 75 -13.50 -3.39 -2.95
N SER A 76 -13.37 -2.30 -3.72
CA SER A 76 -14.46 -1.36 -3.92
C SER A 76 -15.63 -2.03 -4.62
N LYS A 77 -16.86 -1.72 -4.21
CA LYS A 77 -18.09 -2.21 -4.86
C LYS A 77 -18.16 -1.83 -6.36
N GLY A 78 -17.55 -0.71 -6.74
CA GLY A 78 -17.50 -0.24 -8.12
C GLY A 78 -16.29 -0.72 -8.93
N ALA A 79 -15.40 -1.53 -8.34
CA ALA A 79 -14.28 -2.11 -9.07
C ALA A 79 -14.76 -3.27 -9.94
N PRO A 80 -14.28 -3.41 -11.18
CA PRO A 80 -14.58 -4.56 -12.01
C PRO A 80 -13.95 -5.83 -11.42
N SER A 81 -14.58 -6.99 -11.71
CA SER A 81 -14.01 -8.28 -11.30
C SER A 81 -12.65 -8.49 -11.95
N ARG A 82 -11.72 -9.10 -11.20
CA ARG A 82 -10.40 -9.47 -11.72
C ARG A 82 -10.51 -10.42 -12.91
N SER A 83 -11.39 -11.42 -12.86
CA SER A 83 -11.64 -12.33 -13.99
C SER A 83 -12.17 -11.59 -15.22
N GLN A 84 -13.10 -10.64 -15.04
CA GLN A 84 -13.63 -9.83 -16.16
C GLN A 84 -12.55 -8.99 -16.85
N ILE A 85 -11.56 -8.52 -16.09
CA ILE A 85 -10.49 -7.66 -16.62
C ILE A 85 -9.38 -8.47 -17.28
N LEU A 86 -9.01 -9.61 -16.69
CA LEU A 86 -7.87 -10.42 -17.14
C LEU A 86 -8.23 -11.47 -18.19
N GLU A 87 -9.44 -12.04 -18.14
CA GLU A 87 -9.84 -13.19 -18.96
C GLU A 87 -10.78 -12.82 -20.11
N ALA A 88 -11.43 -11.65 -20.07
CA ALA A 88 -12.47 -11.31 -21.02
C ALA A 88 -12.18 -10.06 -21.88
N ASP A 89 -12.74 -10.08 -23.09
CA ASP A 89 -13.04 -8.93 -23.96
C ASP A 89 -14.50 -8.49 -23.79
N HIS A 90 -14.96 -8.38 -22.54
CA HIS A 90 -16.29 -7.83 -22.27
C HIS A 90 -16.28 -6.30 -22.40
N PRO A 91 -17.41 -5.69 -22.81
CA PRO A 91 -17.54 -4.24 -22.83
C PRO A 91 -17.46 -3.69 -21.41
N PHE A 92 -16.29 -3.16 -21.07
CA PHE A 92 -16.04 -2.48 -19.81
C PHE A 92 -16.50 -1.02 -19.92
N LYS A 93 -17.40 -0.59 -19.03
CA LYS A 93 -17.82 0.81 -18.92
C LYS A 93 -17.42 1.35 -17.55
N SER A 94 -16.44 2.23 -17.54
CA SER A 94 -16.14 3.12 -16.42
C SER A 94 -15.91 4.52 -16.95
N GLU A 95 -16.51 5.52 -16.30
CA GLU A 95 -16.34 6.93 -16.68
C GLU A 95 -14.96 7.47 -16.30
N ARG A 96 -14.24 6.79 -15.40
CA ARG A 96 -13.00 7.31 -14.80
C ARG A 96 -11.74 6.58 -15.24
N TYR A 97 -11.83 5.32 -15.60
CA TYR A 97 -10.69 4.48 -15.95
C TYR A 97 -11.01 3.64 -17.17
N THR A 98 -10.01 3.34 -17.96
CA THR A 98 -10.11 2.43 -19.09
C THR A 98 -9.96 0.98 -18.65
N LEU A 99 -10.32 0.04 -19.54
CA LEU A 99 -10.00 -1.38 -19.34
C LEU A 99 -8.48 -1.59 -19.22
N GLY A 100 -7.69 -0.81 -19.96
CA GLY A 100 -6.23 -0.83 -19.91
C GLY A 100 -5.69 -0.48 -18.52
N ASP A 101 -6.21 0.57 -17.88
CA ASP A 101 -5.80 1.00 -16.54
C ASP A 101 -6.05 -0.10 -15.50
N TRP A 102 -7.22 -0.75 -15.58
CA TRP A 102 -7.55 -1.86 -14.69
C TRP A 102 -6.71 -3.11 -14.96
N ARG A 103 -6.43 -3.43 -16.23
CA ARG A 103 -5.52 -4.52 -16.60
C ARG A 103 -4.12 -4.26 -16.05
N GLN A 104 -3.63 -3.03 -16.17
CA GLN A 104 -2.32 -2.65 -15.66
C GLN A 104 -2.23 -2.82 -14.14
N ILE A 105 -3.20 -2.29 -13.38
CA ILE A 105 -3.13 -2.39 -11.91
C ILE A 105 -3.30 -3.83 -11.41
N TYR A 106 -4.17 -4.62 -12.03
CA TYR A 106 -4.34 -6.02 -11.64
C TYR A 106 -3.14 -6.90 -12.01
N LYS A 107 -2.31 -6.49 -12.99
CA LYS A 107 -1.05 -7.16 -13.30
C LYS A 107 0.15 -6.63 -12.50
N LYS A 108 -0.02 -5.55 -11.73
CA LYS A 108 1.05 -4.98 -10.91
C LYS A 108 1.24 -5.79 -9.64
N GLU A 109 2.46 -6.22 -9.37
CA GLU A 109 2.82 -6.90 -8.13
C GLU A 109 2.70 -5.96 -6.92
N VAL A 110 2.27 -6.49 -5.78
CA VAL A 110 2.16 -5.69 -4.55
C VAL A 110 3.52 -5.23 -4.03
N SER A 111 4.61 -5.95 -4.33
CA SER A 111 5.97 -5.56 -3.98
C SER A 111 6.38 -4.31 -4.75
N LEU A 112 6.20 -4.32 -6.07
CA LEU A 112 6.51 -3.20 -6.94
C LEU A 112 5.69 -1.97 -6.56
N ARG A 113 4.39 -2.16 -6.30
CA ARG A 113 3.55 -1.05 -5.83
C ARG A 113 3.99 -0.51 -4.46
N THR A 114 4.48 -1.38 -3.59
CA THR A 114 5.03 -0.97 -2.30
C THR A 114 6.31 -0.15 -2.47
N ALA A 115 7.18 -0.53 -3.40
CA ALA A 115 8.39 0.22 -3.74
C ALA A 115 8.04 1.61 -4.34
N GLU A 116 7.09 1.69 -5.27
CA GLU A 116 6.57 2.96 -5.80
C GLU A 116 6.04 3.88 -4.68
N ASN A 117 5.26 3.30 -3.76
CA ASN A 117 4.72 4.02 -2.62
C ASN A 117 5.81 4.46 -1.64
N TYR A 118 6.83 3.63 -1.40
CA TYR A 118 7.96 3.97 -0.53
C TYR A 118 8.67 5.22 -1.06
N VAL A 119 9.07 5.21 -2.34
CA VAL A 119 9.79 6.34 -2.95
C VAL A 119 8.92 7.59 -2.96
N SER A 120 7.63 7.45 -3.30
CA SER A 120 6.70 8.59 -3.29
C SER A 120 6.57 9.17 -1.88
N ALA A 121 6.34 8.35 -0.87
CA ALA A 121 6.15 8.80 0.50
C ALA A 121 7.44 9.41 1.09
N ASP A 122 8.62 8.85 0.83
CA ASP A 122 9.90 9.44 1.23
C ASP A 122 10.11 10.83 0.64
N ARG A 123 9.82 11.02 -0.65
CA ARG A 123 9.90 12.33 -1.31
C ARG A 123 8.92 13.34 -0.73
N LEU A 124 7.66 12.93 -0.51
CA LEU A 124 6.64 13.77 0.11
C LEU A 124 7.03 14.16 1.54
N TYR A 125 7.63 13.25 2.32
CA TYR A 125 8.14 13.55 3.65
C TYR A 125 9.27 14.57 3.63
N LYS A 126 10.28 14.38 2.75
CA LYS A 126 11.39 15.32 2.57
C LYS A 126 10.92 16.72 2.16
N ALA A 127 9.81 16.81 1.43
CA ALA A 127 9.15 18.07 1.08
C ALA A 127 8.18 18.61 2.17
N GLY A 128 8.03 17.91 3.30
CA GLY A 128 7.18 18.33 4.43
C GLY A 128 5.67 18.20 4.16
N ILE A 129 5.27 17.38 3.19
CA ILE A 129 3.87 17.26 2.71
C ILE A 129 3.29 15.85 2.81
N GLY A 130 4.08 14.88 3.27
CA GLY A 130 3.64 13.49 3.50
C GLY A 130 4.16 12.91 4.83
N PRO A 131 3.70 11.70 5.20
CA PRO A 131 4.16 11.03 6.39
C PRO A 131 5.58 10.50 6.20
N LYS A 132 6.36 10.48 7.28
CA LYS A 132 7.63 9.75 7.30
C LYS A 132 7.38 8.26 7.07
N VAL A 133 8.12 7.67 6.13
CA VAL A 133 8.22 6.22 6.00
C VAL A 133 9.25 5.72 7.01
N ILE A 134 8.84 4.76 7.82
CA ILE A 134 9.69 4.14 8.83
C ILE A 134 10.34 2.91 8.20
N ASP A 135 9.52 1.94 7.76
CA ASP A 135 9.94 0.64 7.27
C ASP A 135 9.03 0.13 6.14
N ILE A 136 9.42 -0.95 5.46
CA ILE A 136 8.54 -1.75 4.59
C ILE A 136 8.00 -2.93 5.40
N VAL A 137 6.79 -3.38 5.10
CA VAL A 137 6.19 -4.57 5.72
C VAL A 137 5.80 -5.62 4.69
N TYR A 138 6.08 -6.87 5.02
CA TYR A 138 5.67 -8.08 4.30
C TYR A 138 4.81 -8.97 5.19
N VAL A 139 3.80 -9.59 4.62
CA VAL A 139 2.93 -10.56 5.28
C VAL A 139 3.05 -11.89 4.55
N ARG A 140 3.58 -12.92 5.21
CA ARG A 140 3.73 -14.25 4.62
C ARG A 140 2.38 -14.87 4.28
N ASN A 141 1.49 -14.95 5.27
CA ASN A 141 0.17 -15.56 5.15
C ASN A 141 -0.91 -14.49 5.31
N PHE A 142 -1.29 -13.86 4.20
CA PHE A 142 -2.38 -12.90 4.18
C PHE A 142 -3.68 -13.59 3.77
N ASP A 143 -4.46 -14.03 4.76
CA ASP A 143 -5.75 -14.73 4.63
C ASP A 143 -6.90 -13.71 4.59
N ALA A 144 -7.19 -13.17 3.41
CA ALA A 144 -8.34 -12.30 3.21
C ALA A 144 -9.52 -13.07 2.61
N TYR A 145 -10.74 -12.64 2.94
CA TYR A 145 -11.98 -13.26 2.45
C TYR A 145 -12.11 -13.35 0.92
N TYR A 146 -11.32 -12.59 0.17
CA TYR A 146 -11.26 -12.63 -1.29
C TYR A 146 -10.10 -13.46 -1.83
N ASN A 147 -8.99 -13.65 -1.10
CA ASN A 147 -7.88 -14.53 -1.48
C ASN A 147 -6.81 -14.65 -0.37
N PRO A 148 -6.25 -15.85 -0.10
CA PRO A 148 -5.08 -16.02 0.77
C PRO A 148 -3.72 -15.97 0.03
N ARG A 149 -3.05 -14.82 -0.07
CA ARG A 149 -1.70 -14.70 -0.72
C ARG A 149 -0.98 -13.41 -0.29
N PRO A 150 0.36 -13.34 -0.33
CA PRO A 150 1.12 -12.37 0.44
C PRO A 150 0.71 -10.92 0.16
N ALA A 151 0.80 -10.09 1.20
CA ALA A 151 0.50 -8.66 1.13
C ALA A 151 1.71 -7.86 1.59
N CYS A 152 1.88 -6.69 0.98
CA CYS A 152 3.00 -5.79 1.26
C CYS A 152 2.49 -4.37 1.52
N GLY A 153 3.32 -3.56 2.15
CA GLY A 153 3.01 -2.16 2.39
C GLY A 153 4.08 -1.44 3.18
N LEU A 154 3.69 -0.36 3.84
CA LEU A 154 4.61 0.53 4.53
C LEU A 154 4.26 0.64 6.01
N VAL A 155 5.29 0.85 6.83
CA VAL A 155 5.16 1.42 8.17
C VAL A 155 5.36 2.92 8.03
N ILE A 156 4.35 3.71 8.40
CA ILE A 156 4.35 5.17 8.20
C ILE A 156 3.86 5.88 9.47
N GLU A 157 4.43 7.05 9.74
CA GLU A 157 3.98 7.85 10.88
C GLU A 157 2.49 8.21 10.80
N ASN A 158 1.87 8.33 11.98
CA ASN A 158 0.45 8.61 12.08
C ASN A 158 0.18 10.11 11.86
N LEU A 159 -0.28 10.48 10.66
CA LEU A 159 -0.62 11.88 10.30
C LEU A 159 -1.63 12.56 11.24
N TYR A 160 -2.47 11.81 11.97
CA TYR A 160 -3.36 12.42 12.98
C TYR A 160 -2.61 13.04 14.16
N GLN A 161 -1.33 12.71 14.34
CA GLN A 161 -0.44 13.28 15.35
C GLN A 161 0.35 14.49 14.82
N TYR A 162 0.28 14.78 13.52
CA TYR A 162 0.98 15.91 12.91
C TYR A 162 0.24 17.22 13.18
N PRO A 163 0.95 18.37 13.28
CA PRO A 163 0.32 19.67 13.36
C PRO A 163 -0.43 19.98 12.07
N ARG A 164 -1.61 20.60 12.18
CA ARG A 164 -2.39 21.02 11.02
C ARG A 164 -1.65 22.09 10.23
N LYS A 165 -1.68 21.99 8.90
CA LYS A 165 -1.17 23.00 7.97
C LYS A 165 -2.13 23.24 6.82
N THR A 166 -1.83 24.23 5.99
CA THR A 166 -2.53 24.46 4.73
C THR A 166 -2.46 23.19 3.86
N PRO A 167 -3.59 22.78 3.24
CA PRO A 167 -3.62 21.64 2.34
C PRO A 167 -2.53 21.74 1.27
N THR A 168 -1.87 20.62 1.06
CA THR A 168 -0.86 20.44 0.02
C THR A 168 -1.49 20.66 -1.34
N THR A 169 -0.81 21.43 -2.20
CA THR A 169 -1.24 21.71 -3.57
C THR A 169 -0.63 20.72 -4.56
N GLU A 170 -1.24 20.59 -5.73
CA GLU A 170 -0.70 19.77 -6.82
C GLU A 170 0.70 20.23 -7.25
N LYS A 171 0.94 21.55 -7.28
CA LYS A 171 2.28 22.09 -7.54
C LYS A 171 3.31 21.57 -6.54
N GLN A 172 2.97 21.49 -5.26
CA GLN A 172 3.88 20.96 -4.23
C GLN A 172 4.19 19.48 -4.42
N LEU A 173 3.25 18.67 -4.94
CA LEU A 173 3.53 17.28 -5.32
C LEU A 173 4.57 17.22 -6.45
N HIS A 174 4.35 18.00 -7.51
CA HIS A 174 5.28 18.04 -8.63
C HIS A 174 6.66 18.54 -8.22
N ASP A 175 6.73 19.59 -7.39
CA ASP A 175 7.97 20.12 -6.84
C ASP A 175 8.70 19.05 -5.97
N ALA A 176 7.95 18.17 -5.30
CA ALA A 176 8.50 17.02 -4.57
C ALA A 176 8.92 15.85 -5.49
N GLY A 177 8.77 15.97 -6.81
CA GLY A 177 9.08 14.90 -7.75
C GLY A 177 8.08 13.75 -7.69
N VAL A 178 6.81 14.05 -7.47
CA VAL A 178 5.72 13.06 -7.36
C VAL A 178 4.56 13.49 -8.26
N PHE A 179 4.06 12.57 -9.08
CA PHE A 179 2.85 12.78 -9.87
C PHE A 179 1.61 12.42 -9.07
N PRO A 180 0.57 13.28 -9.05
CA PRO A 180 -0.68 12.94 -8.41
C PRO A 180 -1.33 11.75 -9.13
N ASP A 181 -2.25 11.09 -8.43
CA ASP A 181 -3.07 10.08 -9.07
C ASP A 181 -4.06 10.69 -10.06
N TYR A 182 -4.52 9.91 -11.06
CA TYR A 182 -5.37 10.41 -12.15
C TYR A 182 -6.63 11.16 -11.66
N ILE A 183 -7.21 10.69 -10.57
CA ILE A 183 -8.40 11.32 -10.00
C ILE A 183 -8.05 12.28 -8.87
N ASN A 184 -6.81 12.67 -8.60
CA ASN A 184 -6.42 13.56 -7.50
C ASN A 184 -7.00 13.14 -6.12
N SER A 185 -7.11 11.83 -5.85
CA SER A 185 -7.49 11.32 -4.52
C SER A 185 -6.48 11.77 -3.45
N CYS A 186 -5.19 11.77 -3.78
CA CYS A 186 -4.12 12.21 -2.89
C CYS A 186 -4.26 13.68 -2.44
N ILE A 187 -4.82 14.54 -3.31
CA ILE A 187 -5.10 15.95 -3.04
C ILE A 187 -6.41 16.13 -2.27
N ARG A 188 -7.47 15.39 -2.63
CA ARG A 188 -8.78 15.52 -1.97
C ARG A 188 -8.84 14.89 -0.58
N GLN A 189 -8.02 13.86 -0.32
CA GLN A 189 -8.10 13.03 0.88
C GLN A 189 -6.86 13.22 1.77
N GLN A 190 -6.62 14.49 2.13
CA GLN A 190 -5.51 14.85 3.01
C GLN A 190 -5.89 14.72 4.48
N ILE A 191 -4.92 14.36 5.31
CA ILE A 191 -5.06 14.38 6.77
C ILE A 191 -4.24 15.55 7.29
N HIS A 192 -4.87 16.49 7.99
CA HIS A 192 -4.19 17.68 8.54
C HIS A 192 -3.42 18.54 7.52
N GLY A 193 -3.77 18.41 6.23
CA GLY A 193 -3.08 19.09 5.12
C GLY A 193 -1.89 18.33 4.54
N TYR A 194 -1.68 17.06 4.93
CA TYR A 194 -0.66 16.16 4.37
C TYR A 194 -1.31 15.10 3.48
N VAL A 195 -0.58 14.71 2.44
CA VAL A 195 -0.97 13.62 1.53
C VAL A 195 -0.98 12.29 2.28
N SER A 196 -2.10 11.57 2.20
CA SER A 196 -2.29 10.30 2.95
C SER A 196 -2.67 9.11 2.07
N ASP A 197 -3.29 9.37 0.92
CA ASP A 197 -3.68 8.35 -0.05
C ASP A 197 -2.73 8.34 -1.24
N LEU A 198 -2.16 7.17 -1.50
CA LEU A 198 -1.25 6.92 -2.62
C LEU A 198 -1.79 5.83 -3.54
N ASN A 199 -2.94 5.21 -3.24
CA ASN A 199 -3.25 3.85 -3.69
C ASN A 199 -4.40 3.74 -4.71
N SER A 200 -4.81 4.81 -5.40
CA SER A 200 -5.86 4.68 -6.42
C SER A 200 -5.40 3.86 -7.66
N VAL A 201 -6.30 3.60 -8.63
CA VAL A 201 -6.04 2.70 -9.79
C VAL A 201 -4.76 3.08 -10.54
N LEU A 202 -4.65 4.36 -10.89
CA LEU A 202 -3.44 4.99 -11.40
C LEU A 202 -2.90 5.87 -10.27
N GLY A 203 -2.53 5.22 -9.17
CA GLY A 203 -2.19 5.90 -7.94
C GLY A 203 -0.95 6.79 -8.08
N VAL A 204 -0.62 7.50 -7.01
CA VAL A 204 0.52 8.42 -6.95
C VAL A 204 1.80 7.71 -7.41
N MET A 205 2.60 8.39 -8.24
CA MET A 205 3.83 7.84 -8.84
C MET A 205 5.04 8.74 -8.58
N PRO A 206 6.21 8.17 -8.24
CA PRO A 206 7.43 8.94 -8.16
C PRO A 206 7.93 9.27 -9.57
N ARG A 207 8.33 10.54 -9.81
CA ARG A 207 8.83 11.01 -11.10
C ARG A 207 10.27 10.53 -11.34
N ASP A 208 10.59 10.06 -12.55
CA ASP A 208 11.96 9.71 -12.97
C ASP A 208 12.68 8.78 -11.96
N ALA A 209 11.95 7.76 -11.48
CA ALA A 209 12.37 6.95 -10.32
C ALA A 209 12.48 5.44 -10.60
N ASP A 210 12.36 5.01 -11.85
CA ASP A 210 12.26 3.58 -12.20
C ASP A 210 13.45 2.77 -11.67
N SER A 211 14.67 3.30 -11.77
CA SER A 211 15.87 2.62 -11.24
C SER A 211 15.82 2.44 -9.71
N GLN A 212 15.35 3.46 -8.99
CA GLN A 212 15.22 3.43 -7.53
C GLN A 212 14.11 2.44 -7.11
N VAL A 213 12.98 2.48 -7.79
CA VAL A 213 11.84 1.59 -7.55
C VAL A 213 12.26 0.14 -7.79
N ASN A 214 12.89 -0.16 -8.94
CA ASN A 214 13.33 -1.50 -9.28
C ASN A 214 14.40 -2.03 -8.32
N ALA A 215 15.32 -1.17 -7.83
CA ALA A 215 16.30 -1.58 -6.84
C ALA A 215 15.64 -1.98 -5.51
N ILE A 216 14.67 -1.21 -5.03
CA ILE A 216 13.93 -1.52 -3.80
C ILE A 216 13.10 -2.80 -3.98
N ASP A 217 12.40 -2.93 -5.11
CA ASP A 217 11.58 -4.13 -5.39
C ASP A 217 12.44 -5.39 -5.48
N LEU A 218 13.61 -5.31 -6.13
CA LEU A 218 14.55 -6.44 -6.21
C LEU A 218 15.05 -6.86 -4.82
N GLU A 219 15.49 -5.91 -3.99
CA GLU A 219 15.91 -6.21 -2.62
C GLU A 219 14.77 -6.80 -1.79
N PHE A 220 13.56 -6.29 -2.00
CA PHE A 220 12.38 -6.80 -1.31
C PHE A 220 12.06 -8.24 -1.72
N GLN A 221 12.08 -8.53 -3.02
CA GLN A 221 11.89 -9.86 -3.57
C GLN A 221 12.98 -10.84 -3.13
N ASN A 222 14.23 -10.39 -3.04
CA ASN A 222 15.34 -11.19 -2.51
C ASN A 222 15.05 -11.63 -1.07
N VAL A 223 14.58 -10.72 -0.20
CA VAL A 223 14.21 -11.05 1.19
C VAL A 223 13.03 -12.00 1.27
N ILE A 224 12.03 -11.85 0.40
CA ILE A 224 10.88 -12.76 0.32
C ILE A 224 11.33 -14.16 -0.11
N ASN A 225 12.22 -14.25 -1.09
CA ASN A 225 12.67 -15.50 -1.70
C ASN A 225 13.80 -16.20 -0.94
N SER A 226 14.61 -15.48 -0.17
CA SER A 226 15.76 -16.02 0.57
C SER A 226 15.40 -16.94 1.74
N GLY A 227 14.16 -17.43 1.79
CA GLY A 227 13.75 -18.47 2.71
C GLY A 227 13.96 -18.05 4.16
N ILE A 228 13.27 -16.99 4.59
CA ILE A 228 13.16 -16.75 6.02
C ILE A 228 12.44 -17.99 6.59
N PRO A 229 13.05 -18.78 7.49
CA PRO A 229 12.46 -20.05 7.93
C PRO A 229 11.03 -19.82 8.43
N SER A 230 10.14 -20.72 8.01
CA SER A 230 8.77 -20.82 8.53
C SER A 230 8.76 -21.14 10.01
#